data_AF-A0A2N3N4J3-F1
#
_entry.id   AF-A0A2N3N4J3-F1
#
_cell.length_a   1.000
_cell.length_b   1.000
_cell.length_c   1.000
_cell.angle_alpha   90.00
_cell.angle_beta   90.00
_cell.angle_gamma   90.00
#
_symmetry.space_group_name_H-M   'P 1'
#
loop_
_entity.id
_entity.type
_entity.pdbx_description
1 polymer ?
#
loop_
_entity_poly.entity_id
_entity_poly.type
_entity_poly.pdbx_seq_one_letter_code
_entity_poly.pdbx_strand_id
1 'polypeptide(L)'
;MAPVTDVGQEAGPDIPWYKVVSTPGNPQSYEHVVETNEWLRYMVEKHDLPTLRVVVGLSGNIIASNIYREDDKPLYRRGNSILLGICCWNVLLFYLVKAFYIWRNRTRERKWSALSKEEQEDYLLHTTDEGMKRLDFRFAH
;
A
#
# COMPACT_ATOMS: atom_id res chain seq x y z
N MET A 1 35.43 29.92 23.11
CA MET A 1 34.10 30.55 23.25
C MET A 1 33.28 30.15 22.03
N ALA A 2 32.24 29.32 22.08
CA ALA A 2 31.37 28.87 23.17
C ALA A 2 31.13 27.34 23.10
N PRO A 3 30.71 26.67 24.19
CA PRO A 3 30.52 25.23 24.23
C PRO A 3 29.15 24.85 23.64
N VAL A 4 29.10 23.82 22.79
CA VAL A 4 27.83 23.17 22.46
C VAL A 4 27.46 22.32 23.65
N THR A 5 26.55 22.86 24.45
CA THR A 5 26.01 22.24 25.66
C THR A 5 25.22 21.00 25.30
N ASP A 6 25.61 19.91 25.95
CA ASP A 6 24.87 18.67 26.18
C ASP A 6 23.41 18.99 26.54
N VAL A 7 22.50 18.77 25.60
CA VAL A 7 21.05 18.75 25.86
C VAL A 7 20.72 17.28 26.05
N GLY A 8 20.40 16.95 27.30
CA GLY A 8 20.46 15.60 27.83
C GLY A 8 19.78 14.56 26.94
N GLN A 9 20.55 13.51 26.64
CA GLN A 9 20.02 12.20 26.33
C GLN A 9 19.23 11.71 27.55
N GLU A 10 17.94 12.03 27.63
CA GLU A 10 17.02 11.21 28.39
C GLU A 10 17.01 9.83 27.73
N ALA A 11 17.69 8.89 28.38
CA ALA A 11 17.83 7.50 27.96
C ALA A 11 16.45 6.80 27.96
N GLY A 12 15.71 6.99 26.88
CA GLY A 12 14.64 6.06 26.49
C GLY A 12 15.25 4.72 26.07
N PRO A 13 14.56 3.59 26.31
CA PRO A 13 15.13 2.26 26.07
C PRO A 13 15.54 2.09 24.59
N ASP A 14 16.73 1.53 24.39
CA ASP A 14 17.39 1.31 23.09
C ASP A 14 16.67 0.18 22.34
N ILE A 15 15.59 0.52 21.63
CA ILE A 15 14.81 -0.42 20.82
C ILE A 15 14.79 0.09 19.36
N PRO A 16 15.50 -0.56 18.42
CA PRO A 16 15.93 0.03 17.15
C PRO A 16 14.86 0.21 16.07
N TRP A 17 13.58 -0.09 16.33
CA TRP A 17 12.51 -0.08 15.31
C TRP A 17 11.24 0.67 15.69
N TYR A 18 11.26 1.53 16.70
CA TYR A 18 10.07 2.29 17.07
C TYR A 18 9.82 3.46 16.10
N LYS A 19 8.98 3.22 15.08
CA LYS A 19 8.47 4.25 14.17
C LYS A 19 7.48 5.15 14.94
N VAL A 20 7.92 6.34 15.34
CA VAL A 20 7.03 7.32 16.00
C VAL A 20 6.06 7.86 14.94
N VAL A 21 4.79 7.48 15.01
CA VAL A 21 3.72 8.05 14.16
C VAL A 21 3.16 9.27 14.87
N SER A 22 3.01 10.37 14.13
CA SER A 22 2.49 11.63 14.64
C SER A 22 1.02 11.50 15.07
N THR A 23 0.73 11.90 16.31
CA THR A 23 -0.64 12.08 16.81
C THR A 23 -1.25 13.34 16.18
N PRO A 24 -2.56 13.34 15.82
CA PRO A 24 -3.19 14.40 15.01
C PRO A 24 -3.33 15.77 15.70
N GLY A 25 -2.80 15.94 16.91
CA GLY A 25 -2.88 17.18 17.69
C GLY A 25 -1.63 18.07 17.67
N ASN A 26 -0.55 17.70 16.96
CA ASN A 26 0.68 18.49 16.95
C ASN A 26 0.75 19.44 15.72
N PRO A 27 0.86 20.76 15.90
CA PRO A 27 0.93 21.72 14.79
C PRO A 27 2.24 21.67 13.98
N GLN A 28 3.29 20.97 14.45
CA GLN A 28 4.48 20.66 13.66
C GLN A 28 4.46 19.21 13.16
N SER A 29 4.33 19.03 11.85
CA SER A 29 4.43 17.71 11.20
C SER A 29 5.89 17.27 11.15
N TYR A 30 6.24 16.20 11.87
CA TYR A 30 7.52 15.53 11.70
C TYR A 30 7.40 14.55 10.52
N GLU A 31 7.51 15.05 9.30
CA GLU A 31 7.80 14.24 8.09
C GLU A 31 9.32 14.03 7.91
N HIS A 32 10.12 14.60 8.82
CA HIS A 32 11.55 14.40 8.84
C HIS A 32 11.86 13.03 9.44
N VAL A 33 11.99 12.02 8.58
CA VAL A 33 12.66 10.76 8.93
C VAL A 33 14.03 11.14 9.45
N VAL A 34 14.25 11.04 10.76
CA VAL A 34 15.56 11.22 11.40
C VAL A 34 16.41 9.97 11.13
N GLU A 35 16.49 9.56 9.86
CA GLU A 35 17.66 8.83 9.39
C GLU A 35 18.71 9.89 9.09
N THR A 36 19.22 10.52 10.14
CA THR A 36 20.44 11.37 10.11
C THR A 36 21.69 10.56 9.79
N ASN A 37 21.52 9.27 9.53
CA ASN A 37 22.61 8.38 9.24
C ASN A 37 22.71 8.07 7.75
N GLU A 38 23.59 8.82 7.07
CA GLU A 38 23.89 8.64 5.65
C GLU A 38 24.33 7.19 5.31
N TRP A 39 24.97 6.47 6.25
CA TRP A 39 25.44 5.10 5.99
C TRP A 39 24.29 4.09 5.91
N LEU A 40 23.22 4.26 6.71
CA LEU A 40 22.04 3.40 6.67
C LEU A 40 21.23 3.65 5.40
N ARG A 41 21.03 4.93 5.03
CA ARG A 41 20.40 5.30 3.76
C ARG A 41 21.17 4.71 2.58
N TYR A 42 22.50 4.79 2.61
CA TYR A 42 23.37 4.16 1.61
C TYR A 42 23.23 2.63 1.57
N MET A 43 23.14 1.95 2.72
CA MET A 43 22.94 0.49 2.73
C MET A 43 21.55 0.08 2.23
N VAL A 44 20.48 0.76 2.64
CA VAL A 44 19.10 0.52 2.19
C VAL A 44 18.97 0.81 0.69
N GLU A 45 19.51 1.93 0.22
CA GLU A 45 19.53 2.29 -1.21
C GLU A 45 20.31 1.28 -2.04
N LYS A 46 21.44 0.78 -1.52
CA LYS A 46 22.29 -0.19 -2.20
C LYS A 46 21.75 -1.63 -2.18
N HIS A 47 20.99 -2.04 -1.18
CA HIS A 47 20.56 -3.44 -1.02
C HIS A 47 19.04 -3.65 -1.23
N ASP A 48 18.18 -2.76 -0.75
CA ASP A 48 16.72 -2.98 -0.83
C ASP A 48 16.12 -2.53 -2.18
N LEU A 49 16.59 -1.41 -2.74
CA LEU A 49 16.09 -0.89 -4.02
C LEU A 49 16.42 -1.75 -5.24
N PRO A 50 17.66 -2.25 -5.43
CA PRO A 50 17.96 -3.12 -6.56
C PRO A 50 17.27 -4.48 -6.42
N THR A 51 17.17 -5.04 -5.21
CA THR A 51 16.53 -6.35 -5.00
C THR A 51 15.06 -6.30 -5.38
N LEU A 52 14.30 -5.29 -4.93
CA LEU A 52 12.88 -5.15 -5.28
C LEU A 52 12.67 -4.89 -6.77
N ARG A 53 13.46 -4.00 -7.39
CA ARG A 53 13.35 -3.72 -8.83
C ARG A 53 13.69 -4.93 -9.70
N VAL A 54 14.74 -5.66 -9.35
CA VAL A 54 15.23 -6.81 -10.11
C VAL A 54 14.27 -8.00 -9.97
N VAL A 55 13.78 -8.32 -8.77
CA VAL A 55 12.87 -9.44 -8.54
C VAL A 55 11.52 -9.25 -9.26
N VAL A 56 10.95 -8.03 -9.21
CA VAL A 56 9.70 -7.72 -9.91
C VAL A 56 9.88 -7.77 -11.43
N GLY A 57 11.00 -7.26 -11.96
CA GLY A 57 11.27 -7.26 -13.39
C GLY A 57 11.54 -8.64 -13.98
N LEU A 58 12.34 -9.47 -13.29
CA LEU A 58 12.74 -10.80 -13.77
C LEU A 58 11.56 -11.78 -13.79
N SER A 59 10.72 -11.77 -12.76
CA SER A 59 9.56 -12.66 -12.68
C SER A 59 8.60 -12.46 -13.86
N GLY A 60 8.33 -11.20 -14.24
CA GLY A 60 7.55 -10.89 -15.44
C GLY A 60 8.22 -11.32 -16.74
N ASN A 61 9.55 -11.17 -16.84
CA ASN A 61 10.31 -11.53 -18.04
C ASN A 61 10.38 -13.06 -18.26
N ILE A 62 10.51 -13.86 -17.19
CA ILE A 62 10.54 -15.33 -17.27
C ILE A 62 9.18 -15.87 -17.76
N ILE A 63 8.08 -15.32 -17.25
CA ILE A 63 6.73 -15.73 -17.69
C ILE A 63 6.50 -15.32 -19.14
N ALA A 64 6.89 -14.11 -19.53
CA ALA A 64 6.73 -13.60 -20.90
C ALA A 64 7.61 -14.34 -21.92
N SER A 65 8.86 -14.64 -21.57
CA SER A 65 9.82 -15.32 -22.45
C SER A 65 9.45 -16.76 -22.79
N ASN A 66 8.53 -17.38 -22.05
CA ASN A 66 8.05 -18.74 -22.32
C ASN A 66 6.71 -18.82 -23.09
N ILE A 67 6.10 -17.68 -23.46
CA ILE A 67 4.79 -17.66 -24.15
C ILE A 67 4.90 -18.18 -25.59
N TYR A 68 6.02 -17.92 -26.26
CA TYR A 68 6.28 -18.39 -27.62
C TYR A 68 7.31 -19.52 -27.59
N ARG A 69 6.87 -20.76 -27.85
CA ARG A 69 7.75 -21.93 -27.96
C ARG A 69 8.02 -22.28 -29.42
N GLU A 70 9.21 -22.83 -29.69
CA GLU A 70 9.65 -23.31 -31.00
C GLU A 70 8.65 -24.32 -31.62
N ASP A 71 8.02 -25.15 -30.78
CA ASP A 71 7.07 -26.20 -31.18
C ASP A 71 5.77 -25.65 -31.82
N ASP A 72 5.43 -24.38 -31.59
CA ASP A 72 4.21 -23.73 -32.10
C ASP A 72 4.45 -22.91 -33.39
N LYS A 73 5.66 -22.98 -33.98
CA LYS A 73 5.96 -22.38 -35.30
C LYS A 73 5.14 -23.03 -36.42
N PRO A 74 4.77 -22.29 -37.50
CA PRO A 74 4.98 -20.86 -37.74
C PRO A 74 3.81 -19.95 -37.28
N LEU A 75 2.65 -20.52 -36.95
CA LEU A 75 1.42 -19.75 -36.73
C LEU A 75 1.16 -19.35 -35.27
N TYR A 76 1.91 -19.91 -34.31
CA TYR A 76 1.91 -19.56 -32.88
C TYR A 76 0.52 -19.46 -32.22
N ARG A 77 -0.42 -20.35 -32.58
CA ARG A 77 -1.82 -20.28 -32.13
C ARG A 77 -1.98 -20.30 -30.61
N ARG A 78 -1.15 -21.09 -29.92
CA ARG A 78 -1.18 -21.21 -28.46
C ARG A 78 -0.73 -19.94 -27.76
N GLY A 79 0.42 -19.39 -28.19
CA GLY A 79 0.97 -18.14 -27.64
C GLY A 79 0.00 -16.95 -27.83
N ASN A 80 -0.56 -16.80 -29.03
CA ASN A 80 -1.54 -15.75 -29.31
C ASN A 80 -2.84 -15.89 -28.49
N SER A 81 -3.30 -17.13 -28.25
CA SER A 81 -4.48 -17.37 -27.40
C SER A 81 -4.21 -17.03 -25.93
N ILE A 82 -3.00 -17.30 -25.43
CA ILE A 82 -2.59 -16.92 -24.07
C ILE A 82 -2.54 -15.40 -23.92
N LEU A 83 -1.98 -14.68 -24.89
CA LEU A 83 -1.94 -13.22 -24.88
C LEU A 83 -3.34 -12.60 -24.89
N LEU A 84 -4.23 -13.10 -25.75
CA LEU A 84 -5.64 -12.68 -25.75
C LEU A 84 -6.31 -13.00 -24.41
N GLY A 85 -6.03 -14.16 -23.83
CA GLY A 85 -6.52 -14.54 -22.50
C GLY A 85 -6.09 -13.56 -21.41
N ILE A 86 -4.79 -13.20 -21.36
CA ILE A 86 -4.25 -12.22 -20.40
C ILE A 86 -4.87 -10.84 -20.61
N CYS A 87 -5.02 -10.40 -21.87
CA CYS A 87 -5.64 -9.12 -22.21
C CYS A 87 -7.11 -9.06 -21.74
N CYS A 88 -7.91 -10.07 -22.09
CA CYS A 88 -9.30 -10.18 -21.65
C CYS A 88 -9.41 -10.25 -20.13
N TRP A 89 -8.51 -10.99 -19.46
CA TRP A 89 -8.45 -11.08 -18.01
C TRP A 89 -8.16 -9.73 -17.35
N ASN A 90 -7.26 -8.93 -17.92
CA ASN A 90 -6.94 -7.60 -17.42
C ASN A 90 -8.14 -6.66 -17.50
N VAL A 91 -8.86 -6.67 -18.63
CA VAL A 91 -10.10 -5.92 -18.80
C VAL A 91 -11.15 -6.36 -17.78
N LEU A 92 -11.36 -7.67 -17.62
CA LEU A 92 -12.28 -8.24 -16.66
C LEU A 92 -11.95 -7.84 -15.21
N LEU A 93 -10.66 -7.82 -14.84
CA LEU A 93 -10.21 -7.39 -13.52
C LEU A 93 -10.61 -5.95 -13.20
N PHE A 94 -10.52 -5.01 -14.15
CA PHE A 94 -10.95 -3.63 -13.91
C PHE A 94 -12.46 -3.56 -13.58
N TYR A 95 -13.28 -4.31 -14.31
CA TYR A 95 -14.71 -4.38 -14.02
C TYR A 95 -14.99 -5.05 -12.67
N LEU A 96 -14.28 -6.12 -12.33
CA LEU A 96 -14.41 -6.79 -11.03
C LEU A 96 -14.04 -5.87 -9.87
N VAL A 97 -12.96 -5.09 -9.98
CA VAL A 97 -12.56 -4.14 -8.92
C VAL A 97 -13.61 -3.05 -8.74
N LYS A 98 -14.12 -2.48 -9.84
CA LYS A 98 -15.21 -1.49 -9.79
C LYS A 98 -16.47 -2.07 -9.14
N ALA A 99 -16.88 -3.28 -9.56
CA ALA A 99 -18.02 -3.97 -8.99
C ALA A 99 -17.82 -4.28 -7.49
N PHE A 100 -16.62 -4.69 -7.10
CA PHE A 100 -16.25 -4.94 -5.71
C PHE A 100 -16.36 -3.67 -4.86
N TYR A 101 -15.85 -2.52 -5.34
CA TYR A 101 -15.97 -1.25 -4.63
C TYR A 101 -17.43 -0.79 -4.50
N ILE A 102 -18.23 -0.91 -5.56
CA ILE A 102 -19.67 -0.61 -5.51
C ILE A 102 -20.37 -1.51 -4.47
N TRP A 103 -20.15 -2.82 -4.53
CA TRP A 103 -20.76 -3.77 -3.61
C TRP A 103 -20.35 -3.51 -2.16
N ARG A 104 -19.08 -3.21 -1.92
CA ARG A 104 -18.56 -2.89 -0.60
C ARG A 104 -19.18 -1.61 -0.04
N ASN A 105 -19.30 -0.57 -0.87
CA ASN A 105 -19.96 0.68 -0.52
C ASN A 105 -21.45 0.44 -0.21
N ARG A 106 -22.19 -0.30 -1.04
CA ARG A 106 -23.62 -0.61 -0.79
C ARG A 106 -23.82 -1.41 0.50
N THR A 107 -22.93 -2.36 0.80
CA THR A 107 -23.01 -3.14 2.04
C THR A 107 -22.80 -2.25 3.27
N ARG A 108 -21.87 -1.31 3.20
CA ARG A 108 -21.64 -0.31 4.27
C ARG A 108 -22.78 0.68 4.38
N GLU A 109 -23.34 1.10 3.26
CA GLU A 109 -24.50 2.01 3.21
C GLU A 109 -25.70 1.39 3.90
N ARG A 110 -26.01 0.11 3.62
CA ARG A 110 -27.10 -0.62 4.30
C ARG A 110 -26.92 -0.68 5.81
N LYS A 111 -25.69 -0.90 6.27
CA LYS A 111 -25.37 -0.90 7.71
C LYS A 111 -25.51 0.50 8.31
N TRP A 112 -24.99 1.51 7.62
CA TRP A 112 -25.08 2.91 8.05
C TRP A 112 -26.53 3.40 8.11
N SER A 113 -27.34 3.10 7.10
CA SER A 113 -28.75 3.48 7.03
C SER A 113 -29.63 2.73 8.03
N ALA A 114 -29.14 1.62 8.59
CA ALA A 114 -29.85 0.89 9.64
C ALA A 114 -29.64 1.49 11.03
N LEU A 115 -28.61 2.32 11.21
CA LEU A 115 -28.34 3.05 12.46
C LEU A 115 -29.23 4.29 12.56
N SER A 116 -29.75 4.59 13.76
CA SER A 116 -30.43 5.87 14.03
C SER A 116 -29.44 7.04 13.94
N LYS A 117 -29.96 8.28 13.93
CA LYS A 117 -29.09 9.47 13.88
C LYS A 117 -28.23 9.58 15.14
N GLU A 118 -28.79 9.25 16.30
CA GLU A 118 -28.07 9.24 17.58
C GLU A 118 -26.97 8.17 17.60
N GLU A 119 -27.23 6.98 17.05
CA GLU A 119 -26.23 5.90 16.93
C GLU A 119 -25.12 6.25 15.92
N GLN A 120 -25.45 6.99 14.86
CA GLN A 120 -24.45 7.47 13.90
C GLN A 120 -23.53 8.53 14.53
N GLU A 121 -24.08 9.45 15.31
CA GLU A 121 -23.28 10.44 16.07
C GLU A 121 -22.41 9.77 17.13
N ASP A 122 -22.97 8.82 17.88
CA ASP A 122 -22.22 8.03 18.86
C ASP A 122 -21.07 7.25 18.19
N TYR A 123 -21.33 6.62 17.04
CA TYR A 123 -20.29 5.96 16.26
C TYR A 123 -19.19 6.93 15.80
N LEU A 124 -19.52 8.14 15.33
CA LEU A 124 -18.51 9.10 14.89
C LEU A 124 -17.62 9.62 16.03
N LEU A 125 -18.17 9.72 17.24
CA LEU A 125 -17.46 10.24 18.41
C LEU A 125 -16.65 9.17 19.15
N HIS A 126 -17.11 7.92 19.13
CA HIS A 126 -16.54 6.83 19.94
C HIS A 126 -15.95 5.66 19.13
N THR A 127 -15.96 5.71 17.80
CA THR A 127 -15.36 4.64 16.98
C THR A 127 -13.85 4.54 17.14
N THR A 128 -13.36 3.30 17.24
CA THR A 128 -11.93 2.95 17.18
C THR A 128 -11.52 2.48 15.77
N ASP A 129 -12.46 2.47 14.81
CA ASP A 129 -12.17 2.05 13.44
C ASP A 129 -11.35 3.12 12.70
N GLU A 130 -10.22 2.71 12.11
CA GLU A 130 -9.35 3.61 11.36
C GLU A 130 -9.47 3.43 9.84
N GLY A 131 -9.42 4.55 9.11
CA GLY A 131 -9.30 4.61 7.65
C GLY A 131 -10.33 3.76 6.92
N MET A 132 -9.86 2.71 6.23
CA MET A 132 -10.71 1.84 5.41
C MET A 132 -11.69 0.98 6.21
N LYS A 133 -11.53 0.85 7.53
CA LYS A 133 -12.41 0.03 8.37
C LYS A 133 -13.69 0.75 8.78
N ARG A 134 -13.65 2.08 8.81
CA ARG A 134 -14.76 2.96 9.13
C ARG A 134 -16.00 2.70 8.27
N LEU A 135 -17.18 2.80 8.88
CA LEU A 135 -18.47 2.66 8.21
C LEU A 135 -18.82 3.84 7.28
N ASP A 136 -18.37 5.05 7.62
CA ASP A 136 -18.56 6.26 6.81
C ASP A 136 -17.61 6.34 5.60
N PHE A 137 -16.54 5.54 5.60
CA PHE A 137 -15.60 5.50 4.48
C PHE A 137 -16.23 4.88 3.22
N ARG A 138 -16.10 5.60 2.10
CA ARG A 138 -16.53 5.17 0.76
C ARG A 138 -15.33 5.02 -0.17
N PHE A 139 -15.26 3.89 -0.86
CA PHE A 139 -14.26 3.68 -1.91
C PHE A 139 -14.63 4.50 -3.15
N ALA A 140 -13.67 5.26 -3.70
CA ALA A 140 -13.82 5.92 -5.01
C ALA A 140 -13.79 4.85 -6.11
N HIS A 141 -14.78 4.86 -7.02
CA HIS A 141 -15.03 3.78 -7.99
C HIS A 141 -15.67 4.29 -9.29
#